data_AF-A0A117LVC5-F1
#
_entry.id   AF-A0A117LVC5-F1
#
_cell.length_a   1.000
_cell.length_b   1.000
_cell.length_c   1.000
_cell.angle_alpha   90.00
_cell.angle_beta   90.00
_cell.angle_gamma   90.00
#
_symmetry.space_group_name_H-M   'P 1'
#
loop_
_entity.id
_entity.type
_entity.pdbx_description
1 polymer ?
#
loop_
_entity_poly.entity_id
_entity_poly.type
_entity_poly.pdbx_seq_one_letter_code
_entity_poly.pdbx_strand_id
1 'polypeptide(L)'
;MNANMYQEGTEETRDYDALSRNIAAGKAVAKAIRTTLGPQGMDKMLVDSMGDVVITNDGLTILEEMQIEHPAARMMVEIARTQDKEAGDGTTTAVILAGELLKMAEDLIDQDVHPTTIVEGYRIARKRAEEILIETSFEVNLGDTQILKNIAETAMTGKGAETVKERLSSLIVEAVEMSADDQGKVDAGDIKIEKMIGGSAEDSMIIRGIVIDKERLHPTMPDTVADAKILLLNVAIEFKGIETDAEISITNPDQIQAFVEKEEEIEKALVDRIIGSGANVVFCQKGIDEFAEHHLAKAGILAVRRLKKSDMEKLSEMTGATIISSPDAISGADLGFAGKVEAKKLSGKDMIVVSECKDKEAVSLIMKGGSPHTVDETIRAVEDGVFGVCVALEDNRFVAGGGASEIELSRRLRKVGSDVGGRTQLAIEAYADAFLTVPRTLAENAGLDQIEMLALLRAAHEQEGRTNGIDLESATPIDMKEAGVIEPLRVKMQAISSATEAATMILRIDEIIAASGAGGMPSEEEMAAMQAMG
;
A
#
# COMPACT_ATOMS: atom_id res chain seq x y z
N MET A 1 37.68 -4.32 -34.57
CA MET A 1 37.17 -3.08 -35.20
C MET A 1 35.76 -2.89 -34.65
N ASN A 2 35.59 -2.11 -33.60
CA ASN A 2 34.24 -1.73 -33.16
C ASN A 2 33.80 -0.60 -34.08
N ALA A 3 32.80 -0.87 -34.93
CA ALA A 3 32.04 0.18 -35.56
C ALA A 3 31.29 0.91 -34.43
N ASN A 4 31.40 2.25 -34.35
CA ASN A 4 30.55 3.03 -33.46
C ASN A 4 29.09 2.78 -33.86
N MET A 5 28.40 1.91 -33.12
CA MET A 5 26.99 1.58 -33.31
C MET A 5 26.05 2.58 -32.64
N TYR A 6 26.56 3.41 -31.72
CA TYR A 6 25.76 4.31 -30.89
C TYR A 6 26.02 5.78 -31.23
N GLN A 7 25.04 6.64 -30.91
CA GLN A 7 25.13 8.09 -31.08
C GLN A 7 26.19 8.70 -30.15
N GLU A 8 26.83 9.78 -30.57
CA GLU A 8 27.79 10.54 -29.75
C GLU A 8 27.13 10.96 -28.42
N GLY A 9 27.80 10.63 -27.30
CA GLY A 9 27.31 10.88 -25.94
C GLY A 9 26.78 9.64 -25.19
N THR A 10 26.59 8.50 -25.89
CA THR A 10 26.16 7.25 -25.24
C THR A 10 27.25 6.72 -24.31
N GLU A 11 26.96 6.61 -23.02
CA GLU A 11 27.85 5.93 -22.06
C GLU A 11 27.51 4.44 -22.02
N GLU A 12 28.55 3.60 -22.12
CA GLU A 12 28.44 2.15 -22.20
C GLU A 12 29.27 1.52 -21.06
N THR A 13 28.64 0.61 -20.31
CA THR A 13 29.34 -0.26 -19.34
C THR A 13 29.04 -1.71 -19.69
N ARG A 14 30.06 -2.57 -19.77
CA ARG A 14 29.96 -3.95 -20.26
C ARG A 14 30.37 -5.01 -19.23
N ASP A 15 29.87 -6.22 -19.48
CA ASP A 15 30.25 -7.48 -18.87
C ASP A 15 30.26 -7.41 -17.33
N TYR A 16 31.41 -7.73 -16.74
CA TYR A 16 31.61 -7.80 -15.30
C TYR A 16 31.39 -6.45 -14.60
N ASP A 17 31.79 -5.34 -15.23
CA ASP A 17 31.66 -4.00 -14.63
C ASP A 17 30.19 -3.58 -14.55
N ALA A 18 29.39 -3.93 -15.55
CA ALA A 18 27.94 -3.68 -15.53
C ALA A 18 27.26 -4.51 -14.43
N LEU A 19 27.60 -5.80 -14.37
CA LEU A 19 27.05 -6.72 -13.38
C LEU A 19 27.40 -6.31 -11.94
N SER A 20 28.67 -5.97 -11.69
CA SER A 20 29.13 -5.53 -10.36
C SER A 20 28.46 -4.23 -9.93
N ARG A 21 28.31 -3.24 -10.84
CA ARG A 21 27.57 -1.99 -10.54
C ARG A 21 26.10 -2.25 -10.21
N ASN A 22 25.46 -3.12 -10.98
CA ASN A 22 24.07 -3.52 -10.76
C ASN A 22 23.87 -4.18 -9.38
N ILE A 23 24.75 -5.14 -9.02
CA ILE A 23 24.76 -5.80 -7.71
C ILE A 23 24.99 -4.78 -6.60
N ALA A 24 25.98 -3.89 -6.76
CA ALA A 24 26.30 -2.86 -5.78
C ALA A 24 25.11 -1.91 -5.53
N ALA A 25 24.40 -1.50 -6.59
CA ALA A 25 23.21 -0.68 -6.47
C ALA A 25 22.08 -1.39 -5.69
N GLY A 26 21.79 -2.65 -6.02
CA GLY A 26 20.78 -3.44 -5.30
C GLY A 26 21.13 -3.64 -3.81
N LYS A 27 22.39 -3.95 -3.51
CA LYS A 27 22.90 -4.05 -2.13
C LYS A 27 22.82 -2.72 -1.38
N ALA A 28 23.08 -1.60 -2.05
CA ALA A 28 23.00 -0.27 -1.44
C ALA A 28 21.56 0.07 -1.03
N VAL A 29 20.58 -0.23 -1.88
CA VAL A 29 19.14 -0.05 -1.56
C VAL A 29 18.74 -0.92 -0.36
N ALA A 30 19.08 -2.20 -0.38
CA ALA A 30 18.81 -3.10 0.74
C ALA A 30 19.43 -2.61 2.05
N LYS A 31 20.68 -2.13 2.01
CA LYS A 31 21.37 -1.57 3.17
C LYS A 31 20.70 -0.29 3.68
N ALA A 32 20.19 0.56 2.78
CA ALA A 32 19.56 1.82 3.14
C ALA A 32 18.35 1.61 4.05
N ILE A 33 17.54 0.59 3.77
CA ILE A 33 16.33 0.28 4.56
C ILE A 33 16.52 -0.81 5.62
N ARG A 34 17.63 -1.56 5.63
CA ARG A 34 17.82 -2.71 6.55
C ARG A 34 17.49 -2.43 8.03
N THR A 35 17.82 -1.23 8.51
CA THR A 35 17.59 -0.83 9.90
C THR A 35 16.12 -0.67 10.28
N THR A 36 15.19 -0.75 9.32
CA THR A 36 13.75 -0.65 9.58
C THR A 36 13.08 -1.99 9.87
N LEU A 37 13.79 -3.10 9.63
CA LEU A 37 13.19 -4.43 9.77
C LEU A 37 12.93 -4.78 11.24
N GLY A 38 11.70 -5.19 11.53
CA GLY A 38 11.30 -5.73 12.81
C GLY A 38 10.84 -4.67 13.82
N PRO A 39 10.36 -5.11 14.99
CA PRO A 39 9.69 -4.24 15.95
C PRO A 39 10.63 -3.31 16.72
N GLN A 40 11.94 -3.58 16.70
CA GLN A 40 13.00 -2.68 17.20
C GLN A 40 13.71 -1.98 16.03
N GLY A 41 13.03 -1.86 14.88
CA GLY A 41 13.50 -1.09 13.73
C GLY A 41 13.60 0.40 14.06
N MET A 42 14.48 1.10 13.33
CA MET A 42 14.75 2.51 13.50
C MET A 42 14.02 3.34 12.44
N ASP A 43 13.29 4.35 12.89
CA ASP A 43 12.67 5.35 12.01
C ASP A 43 13.71 6.09 11.17
N LYS A 44 13.31 6.46 9.95
CA LYS A 44 14.07 7.37 9.09
C LYS A 44 13.36 8.69 8.97
N MET A 45 14.14 9.76 9.08
CA MET A 45 13.71 11.12 8.77
C MET A 45 14.10 11.44 7.33
N LEU A 46 13.09 11.69 6.51
CA LEU A 46 13.19 12.07 5.11
C LEU A 46 12.80 13.54 5.00
N VAL A 47 13.58 14.31 4.25
CA VAL A 47 13.32 15.72 4.01
C VAL A 47 13.29 15.91 2.50
N ASP A 48 12.15 16.35 1.98
CA ASP A 48 11.97 16.57 0.56
C ASP A 48 12.64 17.88 0.09
N SER A 49 12.52 18.21 -1.20
CA SER A 49 13.09 19.43 -1.77
C SER A 49 12.37 20.72 -1.34
N MET A 50 11.15 20.62 -0.81
CA MET A 50 10.35 21.74 -0.30
C MET A 50 10.57 21.98 1.21
N GLY A 51 11.23 21.04 1.90
CA GLY A 51 11.50 21.07 3.33
C GLY A 51 10.44 20.36 4.17
N ASP A 52 9.50 19.64 3.55
CA ASP A 52 8.55 18.80 4.25
C ASP A 52 9.27 17.57 4.84
N VAL A 53 8.94 17.27 6.10
CA VAL A 53 9.60 16.22 6.88
C VAL A 53 8.66 15.04 7.05
N VAL A 54 9.09 13.88 6.57
CA VAL A 54 8.41 12.60 6.77
C VAL A 54 9.28 11.72 7.66
N ILE A 55 8.72 11.25 8.77
CA ILE A 55 9.37 10.28 9.66
C ILE A 55 8.60 8.98 9.50
N THR A 56 9.29 7.90 9.14
CA THR A 56 8.65 6.60 8.89
C THR A 56 9.63 5.45 9.09
N ASN A 57 9.09 4.30 9.48
CA ASN A 57 9.78 3.01 9.48
C ASN A 57 9.38 2.13 8.28
N ASP A 58 8.38 2.54 7.49
CA ASP A 58 7.93 1.77 6.34
C ASP A 58 8.94 1.80 5.19
N GLY A 59 9.38 0.60 4.78
CA GLY A 59 10.41 0.41 3.77
C GLY A 59 10.00 0.93 2.40
N LEU A 60 8.73 0.76 2.00
CA LEU A 60 8.26 1.24 0.69
C LEU A 60 8.23 2.76 0.66
N THR A 61 7.63 3.41 1.67
CA THR A 61 7.58 4.87 1.80
C THR A 61 8.99 5.47 1.72
N ILE A 62 9.97 4.88 2.40
CA ILE A 62 11.38 5.33 2.32
C ILE A 62 11.90 5.26 0.89
N LEU A 63 11.64 4.16 0.18
CA LEU A 63 12.14 3.95 -1.17
C LEU A 63 11.46 4.86 -2.22
N GLU A 64 10.20 5.23 -2.01
CA GLU A 64 9.48 6.15 -2.90
C GLU A 64 9.95 7.60 -2.77
N GLU A 65 10.27 8.02 -1.55
CA GLU A 65 10.82 9.36 -1.27
C GLU A 65 12.28 9.51 -1.69
N MET A 66 13.02 8.40 -1.81
CA MET A 66 14.39 8.40 -2.28
C MET A 66 14.47 8.68 -3.79
N GLN A 67 15.26 9.69 -4.19
CA GLN A 67 15.56 9.95 -5.60
C GLN A 67 16.55 8.91 -6.15
N ILE A 68 16.01 7.82 -6.70
CA ILE A 68 16.80 6.70 -7.22
C ILE A 68 17.04 6.85 -8.73
N GLU A 69 18.30 7.09 -9.09
CA GLU A 69 18.75 7.22 -10.48
C GLU A 69 19.09 5.86 -11.13
N HIS A 70 19.73 4.96 -10.37
CA HIS A 70 20.27 3.72 -10.93
C HIS A 70 19.15 2.73 -11.31
N PRO A 71 19.11 2.19 -12.56
CA PRO A 71 18.04 1.30 -13.00
C PRO A 71 17.86 0.03 -12.15
N ALA A 72 18.96 -0.63 -11.78
CA ALA A 72 18.89 -1.80 -10.89
C ALA A 72 18.36 -1.46 -9.48
N ALA A 73 18.59 -0.24 -8.99
CA ALA A 73 18.02 0.21 -7.72
C ALA A 73 16.51 0.48 -7.87
N ARG A 74 16.05 1.03 -9.00
CA ARG A 74 14.61 1.15 -9.31
C ARG A 74 13.91 -0.20 -9.34
N MET A 75 14.56 -1.25 -9.87
CA MET A 75 14.01 -2.61 -9.82
C MET A 75 13.76 -3.08 -8.38
N MET A 76 14.58 -2.67 -7.41
CA MET A 76 14.38 -2.98 -5.99
C MET A 76 13.16 -2.23 -5.41
N VAL A 77 12.87 -1.01 -5.88
CA VAL A 77 11.66 -0.27 -5.49
C VAL A 77 10.40 -0.98 -6.02
N GLU A 78 10.44 -1.47 -7.25
CA GLU A 78 9.31 -2.22 -7.84
C GLU A 78 9.01 -3.52 -7.10
N ILE A 79 10.01 -4.18 -6.51
CA ILE A 79 9.79 -5.32 -5.60
C ILE A 79 8.96 -4.89 -4.40
N ALA A 80 9.34 -3.78 -3.75
CA ALA A 80 8.63 -3.29 -2.57
C ALA A 80 7.18 -2.92 -2.92
N ARG A 81 6.96 -2.24 -4.06
CA ARG A 81 5.61 -1.92 -4.56
C ARG A 81 4.78 -3.19 -4.82
N THR A 82 5.39 -4.20 -5.41
CA THR A 82 4.69 -5.47 -5.72
C THR A 82 4.36 -6.22 -4.43
N GLN A 83 5.28 -6.25 -3.47
CA GLN A 83 5.06 -6.86 -2.16
C GLN A 83 3.91 -6.18 -1.40
N ASP A 84 3.91 -4.85 -1.36
CA ASP A 84 2.87 -4.05 -0.72
C ASP A 84 1.49 -4.31 -1.36
N LYS A 85 1.42 -4.28 -2.69
CA LYS A 85 0.16 -4.49 -3.40
C LYS A 85 -0.43 -5.91 -3.21
N GLU A 86 0.41 -6.94 -3.21
CA GLU A 86 -0.06 -8.33 -3.20
C GLU A 86 -0.19 -8.91 -1.78
N ALA A 87 0.60 -8.40 -0.83
CA ALA A 87 0.69 -8.95 0.53
C ALA A 87 0.53 -7.92 1.66
N GLY A 88 0.60 -6.60 1.37
CA GLY A 88 0.37 -5.50 2.33
C GLY A 88 1.41 -5.35 3.43
N ASP A 89 2.39 -6.27 3.51
CA ASP A 89 3.46 -6.22 4.50
C ASP A 89 4.71 -6.95 3.97
N GLY A 90 5.84 -6.80 4.66
CA GLY A 90 7.09 -7.47 4.31
C GLY A 90 7.87 -6.79 3.19
N THR A 91 7.56 -5.54 2.85
CA THR A 91 8.25 -4.72 1.84
C THR A 91 9.75 -4.67 2.10
N THR A 92 10.14 -4.37 3.35
CA THR A 92 11.52 -4.38 3.81
C THR A 92 12.17 -5.76 3.70
N THR A 93 11.46 -6.83 4.07
CA THR A 93 11.95 -8.21 3.99
C THR A 93 12.27 -8.61 2.55
N ALA A 94 11.39 -8.31 1.60
CA ALA A 94 11.58 -8.64 0.19
C ALA A 94 12.83 -7.96 -0.39
N VAL A 95 13.04 -6.67 -0.08
CA VAL A 95 14.20 -5.90 -0.57
C VAL A 95 15.50 -6.36 0.09
N ILE A 96 15.50 -6.63 1.41
CA ILE A 96 16.69 -7.15 2.11
C ILE A 96 17.07 -8.53 1.57
N LEU A 97 16.09 -9.41 1.37
CA LEU A 97 16.33 -10.75 0.82
C LEU A 97 16.90 -10.66 -0.60
N ALA A 98 16.36 -9.78 -1.45
CA ALA A 98 16.89 -9.54 -2.79
C ALA A 98 18.35 -9.04 -2.74
N GLY A 99 18.66 -8.11 -1.83
CA GLY A 99 20.02 -7.61 -1.64
C GLY A 99 21.00 -8.68 -1.15
N GLU A 100 20.58 -9.55 -0.23
CA GLU A 100 21.43 -10.66 0.24
C GLU A 100 21.59 -11.71 -0.86
N LEU A 101 20.57 -12.01 -1.66
CA LEU A 101 20.69 -12.89 -2.83
C LEU A 101 21.71 -12.34 -3.85
N LEU A 102 21.70 -11.04 -4.13
CA LEU A 102 22.69 -10.42 -5.01
C LEU A 102 24.12 -10.52 -4.44
N LYS A 103 24.27 -10.34 -3.13
CA LYS A 103 25.56 -10.52 -2.44
C LYS A 103 26.05 -11.97 -2.50
N MET A 104 25.16 -12.94 -2.26
CA MET A 104 25.48 -14.37 -2.37
C MET A 104 25.86 -14.76 -3.79
N ALA A 105 25.23 -14.15 -4.79
CA ALA A 105 25.58 -14.34 -6.19
C ALA A 105 26.96 -13.74 -6.54
N GLU A 106 27.28 -12.55 -6.02
CA GLU A 106 28.61 -11.92 -6.17
C GLU A 106 29.73 -12.85 -5.68
N ASP A 107 29.59 -13.41 -4.48
CA ASP A 107 30.56 -14.34 -3.89
C ASP A 107 30.76 -15.61 -4.75
N LEU A 108 29.73 -16.06 -5.47
CA LEU A 108 29.79 -17.20 -6.39
C LEU A 108 30.42 -16.82 -7.74
N ILE A 109 30.16 -15.62 -8.23
CA ILE A 109 30.78 -15.10 -9.45
C ILE A 109 32.29 -14.97 -9.24
N ASP A 110 32.73 -14.48 -8.07
CA ASP A 110 34.13 -14.42 -7.67
C ASP A 110 34.81 -15.80 -7.62
N GLN A 111 34.01 -16.87 -7.47
CA GLN A 111 34.43 -18.27 -7.52
C GLN A 111 34.29 -18.89 -8.93
N ASP A 112 34.18 -18.07 -9.98
CA ASP A 112 34.02 -18.48 -11.38
C ASP A 112 32.74 -19.30 -11.66
N VAL A 113 31.67 -19.09 -10.89
CA VAL A 113 30.35 -19.65 -11.19
C VAL A 113 29.60 -18.72 -12.13
N HIS A 114 29.27 -19.22 -13.33
CA HIS A 114 28.58 -18.43 -14.34
C HIS A 114 27.19 -17.97 -13.86
N PRO A 115 26.77 -16.70 -14.08
CA PRO A 115 25.47 -16.16 -13.63
C PRO A 115 24.27 -17.02 -14.01
N THR A 116 24.26 -17.60 -15.22
CA THR A 116 23.21 -18.54 -15.65
C THR A 116 23.05 -19.77 -14.74
N THR A 117 24.16 -20.29 -14.20
CA THR A 117 24.12 -21.43 -13.27
C THR A 117 23.55 -21.00 -11.92
N ILE A 118 23.87 -19.78 -11.47
CA ILE A 118 23.33 -19.19 -10.24
C ILE A 118 21.82 -19.01 -10.37
N VAL A 119 21.37 -18.40 -11.48
CA VAL A 119 19.95 -18.19 -11.78
C VAL A 119 19.19 -19.52 -11.80
N GLU A 120 19.76 -20.58 -12.38
CA GLU A 120 19.13 -21.90 -12.38
C GLU A 120 19.01 -22.48 -10.96
N GLY A 121 20.07 -22.40 -10.16
CA GLY A 121 20.03 -22.84 -8.76
C GLY A 121 19.00 -22.06 -7.94
N TYR A 122 18.91 -20.75 -8.14
CA TYR A 122 17.94 -19.89 -7.45
C TYR A 122 16.50 -20.23 -7.82
N ARG A 123 16.23 -20.56 -9.09
CA ARG A 123 14.89 -21.01 -9.53
C ARG A 123 14.47 -22.33 -8.88
N ILE A 124 15.40 -23.30 -8.82
CA ILE A 124 15.15 -24.58 -8.15
C ILE A 124 14.89 -24.34 -6.66
N ALA A 125 15.72 -23.52 -6.01
CA ALA A 125 15.60 -23.21 -4.59
C ALA A 125 14.28 -22.49 -4.27
N ARG A 126 13.88 -21.48 -5.07
CA ARG A 126 12.61 -20.74 -4.92
C ARG A 126 11.41 -21.67 -4.94
N LYS A 127 11.31 -22.52 -5.97
CA LYS A 127 10.20 -23.47 -6.09
C LYS A 127 10.13 -24.39 -4.87
N ARG A 128 11.29 -24.91 -4.43
CA ARG A 128 11.31 -25.80 -3.27
C ARG A 128 11.03 -25.06 -1.95
N ALA A 129 11.41 -23.79 -1.84
CA ALA A 129 11.09 -22.92 -0.70
C ALA A 129 9.58 -22.70 -0.57
N GLU A 130 8.88 -22.42 -1.68
CA GLU A 130 7.42 -22.29 -1.72
C GLU A 130 6.73 -23.58 -1.24
N GLU A 131 7.16 -24.74 -1.74
CA GLU A 131 6.63 -26.05 -1.32
C GLU A 131 6.86 -26.28 0.19
N ILE A 132 8.05 -25.98 0.70
CA ILE A 132 8.38 -26.11 2.12
C ILE A 132 7.50 -25.21 2.98
N LEU A 133 7.29 -23.95 2.59
CA LEU A 133 6.45 -23.02 3.33
C LEU A 133 5.02 -23.53 3.46
N ILE A 134 4.45 -24.06 2.38
CA ILE A 134 3.12 -24.70 2.40
C ILE A 134 3.11 -25.89 3.35
N GLU A 135 4.11 -26.77 3.30
CA GLU A 135 4.25 -27.93 4.22
C GLU A 135 4.37 -27.51 5.70
N THR A 136 4.96 -26.35 5.99
CA THR A 136 5.16 -25.84 7.36
C THR A 136 4.06 -24.90 7.83
N SER A 137 3.14 -24.51 6.96
CA SER A 137 2.02 -23.62 7.28
C SER A 137 0.94 -24.29 8.15
N PHE A 138 0.13 -23.45 8.77
CA PHE A 138 -1.02 -23.83 9.60
C PHE A 138 -2.29 -23.22 9.00
N GLU A 139 -3.43 -23.86 9.23
CA GLU A 139 -4.73 -23.39 8.73
C GLU A 139 -5.33 -22.32 9.65
N VAL A 140 -6.01 -21.34 9.06
CA VAL A 140 -6.77 -20.30 9.76
C VAL A 140 -8.11 -20.08 9.05
N ASN A 141 -9.16 -19.87 9.83
CA ASN A 141 -10.51 -19.60 9.35
C ASN A 141 -11.08 -18.34 10.02
N LEU A 142 -12.17 -17.81 9.47
CA LEU A 142 -12.85 -16.62 10.00
C LEU A 142 -13.24 -16.75 11.49
N GLY A 143 -13.56 -17.96 11.95
CA GLY A 143 -13.91 -18.21 13.36
C GLY A 143 -12.74 -18.24 14.34
N ASP A 144 -11.49 -18.20 13.86
CA ASP A 144 -10.30 -18.27 14.68
C ASP A 144 -9.88 -16.88 15.19
N THR A 145 -10.80 -16.18 15.86
CA THR A 145 -10.65 -14.76 16.27
C THR A 145 -9.31 -14.47 16.96
N GLN A 146 -8.80 -15.36 17.83
CA GLN A 146 -7.51 -15.16 18.49
C GLN A 146 -6.32 -15.22 17.51
N ILE A 147 -6.36 -16.11 16.53
CA ILE A 147 -5.32 -16.22 15.50
C ILE A 147 -5.34 -14.96 14.62
N LEU A 148 -6.53 -14.49 14.23
CA LEU A 148 -6.68 -13.26 13.44
C LEU A 148 -6.16 -12.03 14.21
N LYS A 149 -6.44 -11.94 15.51
CA LYS A 149 -5.88 -10.89 16.36
C LYS A 149 -4.36 -10.94 16.42
N ASN A 150 -3.79 -12.13 16.59
CA ASN A 150 -2.33 -12.33 16.62
C ASN A 150 -1.67 -11.90 15.29
N ILE A 151 -2.30 -12.18 14.14
CA ILE A 151 -1.84 -11.72 12.82
C ILE A 151 -1.86 -10.19 12.75
N ALA A 152 -2.98 -9.56 13.12
CA ALA A 152 -3.09 -8.10 13.14
C ALA A 152 -2.06 -7.45 14.09
N GLU A 153 -1.86 -8.01 15.29
CA GLU A 153 -0.86 -7.52 16.25
C GLU A 153 0.55 -7.63 15.70
N THR A 154 0.88 -8.74 15.03
CA THR A 154 2.20 -8.93 14.42
C THR A 154 2.46 -7.88 13.35
N ALA A 155 1.49 -7.60 12.46
CA ALA A 155 1.62 -6.60 11.40
C ALA A 155 1.74 -5.15 11.91
N MET A 156 1.13 -4.85 13.06
CA MET A 156 1.17 -3.53 13.70
C MET A 156 2.41 -3.27 14.56
N THR A 157 3.16 -4.30 14.94
CA THR A 157 4.28 -4.14 15.88
C THR A 157 5.49 -3.49 15.19
N GLY A 158 6.07 -2.44 15.79
CA GLY A 158 7.19 -1.67 15.23
C GLY A 158 6.78 -0.41 14.47
N LYS A 159 5.48 -0.09 14.46
CA LYS A 159 4.85 1.01 13.70
C LYS A 159 4.10 1.97 14.64
N GLY A 160 4.62 2.21 15.85
CA GLY A 160 4.13 3.23 16.78
C GLY A 160 2.74 2.97 17.42
N ALA A 161 2.14 1.80 17.15
CA ALA A 161 0.82 1.40 17.66
C ALA A 161 0.90 0.39 18.84
N GLU A 162 2.08 0.14 19.41
CA GLU A 162 2.31 -0.95 20.37
C GLU A 162 1.49 -0.82 21.64
N THR A 163 1.25 0.40 22.10
CA THR A 163 0.51 0.67 23.35
C THR A 163 -0.99 0.40 23.22
N VAL A 164 -1.52 0.40 22.01
CA VAL A 164 -2.95 0.24 21.70
C VAL A 164 -3.25 -0.99 20.83
N LYS A 165 -2.24 -1.83 20.58
CA LYS A 165 -2.32 -2.97 19.66
C LYS A 165 -3.47 -3.93 19.96
N GLU A 166 -3.75 -4.24 21.23
CA GLU A 166 -4.83 -5.17 21.62
C GLU A 166 -6.22 -4.61 21.30
N ARG A 167 -6.38 -3.30 21.48
CA ARG A 167 -7.64 -2.60 21.16
C ARG A 167 -7.82 -2.52 19.65
N LEU A 168 -6.77 -2.12 18.93
CA LEU A 168 -6.79 -2.00 17.47
C LEU A 168 -6.96 -3.36 16.80
N SER A 169 -6.28 -4.41 17.27
CA SER A 169 -6.41 -5.78 16.73
C SER A 169 -7.82 -6.30 16.88
N SER A 170 -8.46 -6.00 18.02
CA SER A 170 -9.87 -6.34 18.24
C SER A 170 -10.81 -5.58 17.30
N LEU A 171 -10.56 -4.30 17.04
CA LEU A 171 -11.36 -3.50 16.08
C LEU A 171 -11.16 -3.96 14.63
N ILE A 172 -9.93 -4.33 14.25
CA ILE A 172 -9.60 -4.86 12.92
C ILE A 172 -10.36 -6.16 12.68
N VAL A 173 -10.26 -7.12 13.60
CA VAL A 173 -10.95 -8.41 13.44
C VAL A 173 -12.46 -8.23 13.45
N GLU A 174 -13.00 -7.36 14.30
CA GLU A 174 -14.43 -7.01 14.29
C GLU A 174 -14.86 -6.40 12.94
N ALA A 175 -14.05 -5.52 12.34
CA ALA A 175 -14.33 -4.93 11.04
C ALA A 175 -14.27 -5.95 9.90
N VAL A 176 -13.29 -6.85 9.92
CA VAL A 176 -13.15 -7.94 8.95
C VAL A 176 -14.32 -8.92 9.06
N GLU A 177 -14.70 -9.33 10.27
CA GLU A 177 -15.85 -10.21 10.51
C GLU A 177 -17.17 -9.58 10.03
N MET A 178 -17.36 -8.26 10.22
CA MET A 178 -18.54 -7.54 9.72
C MET A 178 -18.55 -7.36 8.19
N SER A 179 -17.37 -7.26 7.58
CA SER A 179 -17.23 -7.04 6.14
C SER A 179 -17.17 -8.34 5.33
N ALA A 180 -17.19 -9.50 6.01
CA ALA A 180 -17.14 -10.81 5.35
C ALA A 180 -18.44 -11.12 4.61
N ASP A 181 -18.32 -11.62 3.38
CA ASP A 181 -19.46 -12.13 2.63
C ASP A 181 -19.96 -13.48 3.19
N ASP A 182 -21.06 -14.00 2.64
CA ASP A 182 -21.64 -15.30 3.02
C ASP A 182 -20.66 -16.49 2.82
N GLN A 183 -19.59 -16.31 2.04
CA GLN A 183 -18.54 -17.29 1.79
C GLN A 183 -17.31 -17.10 2.70
N GLY A 184 -17.34 -16.09 3.58
CA GLY A 184 -16.24 -15.74 4.47
C GLY A 184 -15.10 -15.00 3.79
N LYS A 185 -15.30 -14.50 2.56
CA LYS A 185 -14.31 -13.71 1.84
C LYS A 185 -14.45 -12.23 2.21
N VAL A 186 -13.32 -11.57 2.45
CA VAL A 186 -13.24 -10.15 2.82
C VAL A 186 -12.25 -9.48 1.89
N ASP A 187 -12.64 -8.35 1.29
CA ASP A 187 -11.70 -7.46 0.60
C ASP A 187 -11.26 -6.36 1.57
N ALA A 188 -9.95 -6.10 1.66
CA ALA A 188 -9.43 -5.00 2.47
C ALA A 188 -10.00 -3.63 2.01
N GLY A 189 -10.34 -3.49 0.73
CA GLY A 189 -10.94 -2.28 0.17
C GLY A 189 -12.32 -1.94 0.75
N ASP A 190 -13.06 -2.95 1.20
CA ASP A 190 -14.40 -2.81 1.78
C ASP A 190 -14.37 -2.08 3.13
N ILE A 191 -13.23 -2.12 3.82
CA ILE A 191 -13.01 -1.44 5.10
C ILE A 191 -12.42 -0.06 4.82
N LYS A 192 -13.11 0.99 5.26
CA LYS A 192 -12.65 2.37 5.12
C LYS A 192 -11.97 2.82 6.39
N ILE A 193 -10.74 3.31 6.30
CA ILE A 193 -10.05 3.90 7.44
C ILE A 193 -10.09 5.42 7.30
N GLU A 194 -10.57 6.11 8.32
CA GLU A 194 -10.69 7.57 8.32
C GLU A 194 -9.90 8.22 9.44
N LYS A 195 -9.24 9.32 9.07
CA LYS A 195 -8.36 10.10 9.94
C LYS A 195 -9.14 11.09 10.78
N MET A 196 -8.93 11.06 12.10
CA MET A 196 -9.51 12.03 13.01
C MET A 196 -8.46 12.56 13.99
N ILE A 197 -8.19 13.86 13.94
CA ILE A 197 -7.21 14.49 14.82
C ILE A 197 -7.88 14.85 16.15
N GLY A 198 -7.22 14.51 17.26
CA GLY A 198 -7.67 14.79 18.62
C GLY A 198 -8.07 13.53 19.39
N GLY A 199 -7.87 13.57 20.71
CA GLY A 199 -8.03 12.40 21.59
C GLY A 199 -6.81 11.48 21.57
N SER A 200 -6.98 10.28 22.13
CA SER A 200 -5.98 9.21 22.13
C SER A 200 -6.30 8.18 21.04
N ALA A 201 -5.31 7.36 20.66
CA ALA A 201 -5.54 6.21 19.78
C ALA A 201 -6.52 5.18 20.40
N GLU A 202 -6.65 5.16 21.72
CA GLU A 202 -7.66 4.36 22.45
C GLU A 202 -9.10 4.78 22.15
N ASP A 203 -9.33 6.04 21.76
CA ASP A 203 -10.66 6.57 21.45
C ASP A 203 -11.13 6.19 20.03
N SER A 204 -10.32 5.43 19.31
CA SER A 204 -10.62 4.90 17.98
C SER A 204 -11.81 3.95 18.03
N MET A 205 -12.61 3.96 16.96
CA MET A 205 -13.91 3.26 16.95
C MET A 205 -14.27 2.72 15.57
N ILE A 206 -15.11 1.69 15.59
CA ILE A 206 -15.74 1.13 14.40
C ILE A 206 -17.12 1.76 14.19
N ILE A 207 -17.44 2.08 12.94
CA ILE A 207 -18.73 2.57 12.49
C ILE A 207 -19.24 1.64 11.41
N ARG A 208 -20.46 1.14 11.59
CA ARG A 208 -21.17 0.39 10.55
C ARG A 208 -21.68 1.38 9.50
N GLY A 209 -21.07 1.34 8.33
CA GLY A 209 -21.31 2.25 7.22
C GLY A 209 -20.03 2.94 6.72
N ILE A 210 -20.16 3.64 5.61
CA ILE A 210 -19.11 4.49 5.03
C ILE A 210 -19.19 5.86 5.67
N VAL A 211 -18.09 6.28 6.29
CA VAL A 211 -17.93 7.63 6.85
C VAL A 211 -17.29 8.51 5.79
N ILE A 212 -17.83 9.71 5.59
CA ILE A 212 -17.30 10.72 4.66
C ILE A 212 -16.96 11.96 5.50
N ASP A 213 -15.70 12.42 5.46
CA ASP A 213 -15.24 13.67 6.11
C ASP A 213 -15.75 14.91 5.35
N LYS A 214 -17.07 15.07 5.33
CA LYS A 214 -17.80 16.20 4.78
C LYS A 214 -19.04 16.46 5.62
N GLU A 215 -19.44 17.73 5.65
CA GLU A 215 -20.70 18.16 6.23
C GLU A 215 -21.78 18.31 5.15
N ARG A 216 -23.03 18.38 5.61
CA ARG A 216 -24.16 18.77 4.76
C ARG A 216 -23.93 20.19 4.23
N LEU A 217 -24.34 20.41 2.99
CA LEU A 217 -24.06 21.68 2.33
C LEU A 217 -24.83 22.86 2.96
N HIS A 218 -26.12 22.65 3.28
CA HIS A 218 -26.98 23.70 3.85
C HIS A 218 -27.61 23.28 5.19
N PRO A 219 -27.75 24.16 6.20
CA PRO A 219 -28.31 23.82 7.52
C PRO A 219 -29.77 23.36 7.53
N THR A 220 -30.55 23.65 6.48
CA THR A 220 -31.94 23.19 6.37
C THR A 220 -32.06 21.83 5.67
N MET A 221 -30.97 21.27 5.16
CA MET A 221 -30.96 19.90 4.65
C MET A 221 -31.19 18.91 5.81
N PRO A 222 -31.86 17.77 5.55
CA PRO A 222 -32.17 16.80 6.60
C PRO A 222 -30.90 16.26 7.27
N ASP A 223 -30.94 16.09 8.59
CA ASP A 223 -29.85 15.44 9.33
C ASP A 223 -29.84 13.92 9.15
N THR A 224 -30.98 13.33 8.78
CA THR A 224 -31.12 11.89 8.56
C THR A 224 -32.10 11.64 7.43
N VAL A 225 -31.70 10.76 6.52
CA VAL A 225 -32.50 10.30 5.38
C VAL A 225 -32.62 8.78 5.49
N ALA A 226 -33.85 8.29 5.65
CA ALA A 226 -34.17 6.86 5.57
C ALA A 226 -34.52 6.48 4.12
N ASP A 227 -34.25 5.23 3.74
CA ASP A 227 -34.42 4.71 2.38
C ASP A 227 -33.76 5.65 1.35
N ALA A 228 -32.46 5.87 1.54
CA ALA A 228 -31.68 6.80 0.74
C ALA A 228 -31.49 6.26 -0.69
N LYS A 229 -31.96 7.05 -1.66
CA LYS A 229 -31.70 6.91 -3.09
C LYS A 229 -30.58 7.87 -3.45
N ILE A 230 -29.40 7.30 -3.65
CA ILE A 230 -28.14 8.02 -3.72
C ILE A 230 -27.76 8.27 -5.17
N LEU A 231 -27.54 9.54 -5.51
CA LEU A 231 -27.01 9.97 -6.80
C LEU A 231 -25.53 10.34 -6.66
N LEU A 232 -24.69 9.79 -7.54
CA LEU A 232 -23.26 10.08 -7.61
C LEU A 232 -22.94 10.89 -8.88
N LEU A 233 -22.44 12.11 -8.70
CA LEU A 233 -22.07 13.01 -9.81
C LEU A 233 -20.58 13.34 -9.79
N ASN A 234 -19.89 13.19 -10.92
CA ASN A 234 -18.52 13.69 -11.09
C ASN A 234 -18.44 15.06 -11.80
N VAL A 235 -19.61 15.64 -12.10
CA VAL A 235 -19.80 16.94 -12.72
C VAL A 235 -20.18 17.98 -11.66
N ALA A 236 -19.80 19.23 -11.89
CA ALA A 236 -20.20 20.32 -11.02
C ALA A 236 -21.68 20.66 -11.26
N ILE A 237 -22.38 21.06 -10.20
CA ILE A 237 -23.74 21.60 -10.26
C ILE A 237 -23.60 23.13 -10.15
N GLU A 238 -23.02 23.72 -11.19
CA GLU A 238 -22.77 25.16 -11.30
C GLU A 238 -22.77 25.53 -12.78
N PHE A 239 -23.05 26.79 -13.11
CA PHE A 239 -22.86 27.29 -14.46
C PHE A 239 -21.37 27.22 -14.85
N LYS A 240 -21.05 26.45 -15.89
CA LYS A 240 -19.71 26.45 -16.46
C LYS A 240 -19.56 27.61 -17.44
N GLY A 241 -18.62 28.50 -17.13
CA GLY A 241 -18.11 29.47 -18.09
C GLY A 241 -17.60 28.81 -19.37
N ILE A 242 -17.63 29.55 -20.47
CA ILE A 242 -17.19 29.07 -21.78
C ILE A 242 -15.65 28.92 -21.75
N GLU A 243 -15.12 27.74 -22.11
CA GLU A 243 -13.68 27.44 -22.05
C GLU A 243 -12.83 28.19 -23.10
N THR A 244 -13.43 28.68 -24.18
CA THR A 244 -12.78 29.57 -25.15
C THR A 244 -12.83 31.02 -24.67
N ASP A 245 -11.82 31.84 -25.00
CA ASP A 245 -11.77 33.29 -24.78
C ASP A 245 -13.01 34.00 -25.34
N ALA A 246 -14.10 33.98 -24.56
CA ALA A 246 -15.38 34.55 -24.89
C ALA A 246 -15.52 35.84 -24.06
N GLU A 247 -15.23 36.98 -24.68
CA GLU A 247 -15.48 38.27 -24.06
C GLU A 247 -16.97 38.60 -24.13
N ILE A 248 -17.62 38.65 -22.96
CA ILE A 248 -19.01 39.10 -22.86
C ILE A 248 -19.01 40.63 -22.99
N SER A 249 -19.37 41.15 -24.16
CA SER A 249 -19.55 42.59 -24.36
C SER A 249 -20.92 43.05 -23.84
N ILE A 250 -20.94 43.55 -22.61
CA ILE A 250 -22.14 44.13 -22.00
C ILE A 250 -22.33 45.55 -22.52
N THR A 251 -23.39 45.75 -23.30
CA THR A 251 -23.75 47.05 -23.90
C THR A 251 -24.91 47.76 -23.18
N ASN A 252 -25.67 47.05 -22.33
CA ASN A 252 -26.74 47.60 -21.50
C ASN A 252 -26.80 46.86 -20.14
N PRO A 253 -27.00 47.55 -19.01
CA PRO A 253 -27.30 46.93 -17.71
C PRO A 253 -28.33 45.78 -17.73
N ASP A 254 -29.36 45.84 -18.58
CA ASP A 254 -30.37 44.77 -18.68
C ASP A 254 -29.79 43.42 -19.13
N GLN A 255 -28.67 43.44 -19.87
CA GLN A 255 -28.00 42.22 -20.33
C GLN A 255 -27.28 41.50 -19.20
N ILE A 256 -26.87 42.22 -18.14
CA ILE A 256 -26.29 41.61 -16.94
C ILE A 256 -27.37 40.79 -16.23
N GLN A 257 -28.54 41.39 -16.04
CA GLN A 257 -29.68 40.74 -15.40
C GLN A 257 -30.13 39.50 -16.18
N ALA A 258 -30.26 39.63 -17.50
CA ALA A 258 -30.63 38.50 -18.37
C ALA A 258 -29.57 37.38 -18.39
N PHE A 259 -28.30 37.69 -18.15
CA PHE A 259 -27.25 36.69 -18.03
C PHE A 259 -27.38 35.90 -16.73
N VAL A 260 -27.52 36.59 -15.59
CA VAL A 260 -27.73 35.98 -14.27
C VAL A 260 -28.98 35.08 -14.27
N GLU A 261 -30.10 35.56 -14.82
CA GLU A 261 -31.33 34.77 -14.94
C GLU A 261 -31.13 33.49 -15.75
N LYS A 262 -30.25 33.52 -16.75
CA LYS A 262 -29.96 32.37 -17.60
C LYS A 262 -29.03 31.35 -16.93
N GLU A 263 -28.08 31.83 -16.14
CA GLU A 263 -27.27 30.96 -15.26
C GLU A 263 -28.18 30.24 -14.26
N GLU A 264 -29.05 30.98 -13.57
CA GLU A 264 -30.03 30.41 -12.63
C GLU A 264 -31.00 29.43 -13.32
N GLU A 265 -31.44 29.70 -14.55
CA GLU A 265 -32.31 28.80 -15.32
C GLU A 265 -31.61 27.47 -15.63
N ILE A 266 -30.32 27.51 -16.01
CA ILE A 266 -29.52 26.31 -16.28
C ILE A 266 -29.35 25.50 -14.99
N GLU A 267 -28.98 26.14 -13.90
CA GLU A 267 -28.80 25.46 -12.60
C GLU A 267 -30.11 24.87 -12.09
N LYS A 268 -31.21 25.61 -12.22
CA LYS A 268 -32.54 25.12 -11.88
C LYS A 268 -32.92 23.89 -12.70
N ALA A 269 -32.65 23.90 -14.00
CA ALA A 269 -32.93 22.74 -14.85
C ALA A 269 -32.11 21.50 -14.43
N LEU A 270 -30.87 21.68 -13.97
CA LEU A 270 -30.05 20.60 -13.40
C LEU A 270 -30.66 20.06 -12.11
N VAL A 271 -31.06 20.94 -11.19
CA VAL A 271 -31.69 20.55 -9.91
C VAL A 271 -33.03 19.86 -10.14
N ASP A 272 -33.85 20.35 -11.06
CA ASP A 272 -35.15 19.76 -11.40
C ASP A 272 -34.99 18.34 -11.97
N ARG A 273 -33.91 18.06 -12.71
CA ARG A 273 -33.59 16.69 -13.16
C ARG A 273 -33.18 15.78 -12.02
N ILE A 274 -32.38 16.28 -11.07
CA ILE A 274 -32.01 15.54 -9.86
C ILE A 274 -33.27 15.17 -9.07
N ILE A 275 -34.15 16.14 -8.85
CA ILE A 275 -35.45 15.91 -8.18
C ILE A 275 -36.29 14.91 -8.98
N GLY A 276 -36.35 15.07 -10.31
CA GLY A 276 -37.10 14.19 -11.22
C GLY A 276 -36.59 12.74 -11.27
N SER A 277 -35.30 12.51 -10.98
CA SER A 277 -34.73 11.17 -10.84
C SER A 277 -35.27 10.41 -9.62
N GLY A 278 -35.75 11.14 -8.61
CA GLY A 278 -36.21 10.61 -7.33
C GLY A 278 -35.09 10.41 -6.30
N ALA A 279 -33.90 10.97 -6.52
CA ALA A 279 -32.82 10.99 -5.54
C ALA A 279 -33.18 11.84 -4.31
N ASN A 280 -32.82 11.37 -3.12
CA ASN A 280 -32.95 12.11 -1.85
C ASN A 280 -31.59 12.41 -1.21
N VAL A 281 -30.51 11.84 -1.76
CA VAL A 281 -29.12 12.11 -1.39
C VAL A 281 -28.29 12.31 -2.66
N VAL A 282 -27.46 13.35 -2.69
CA VAL A 282 -26.57 13.66 -3.81
C VAL A 282 -25.14 13.85 -3.30
N PHE A 283 -24.23 13.03 -3.82
CA PHE A 283 -22.80 13.22 -3.63
C PHE A 283 -22.17 13.73 -4.93
N CYS A 284 -21.51 14.88 -4.85
CA CYS A 284 -20.84 15.50 -5.97
C CYS A 284 -19.32 15.56 -5.73
N GLN A 285 -18.55 15.04 -6.69
CA GLN A 285 -17.09 15.14 -6.66
C GLN A 285 -16.60 16.59 -6.85
N LYS A 286 -17.39 17.43 -7.52
CA LYS A 286 -17.06 18.83 -7.84
C LYS A 286 -17.87 19.81 -6.99
N GLY A 287 -17.94 21.08 -7.42
CA GLY A 287 -18.71 22.14 -6.78
C GLY A 287 -20.22 21.97 -6.92
N ILE A 288 -20.93 22.64 -6.02
CA ILE A 288 -22.37 22.91 -6.09
C ILE A 288 -22.50 24.40 -5.78
N ASP A 289 -23.15 25.14 -6.67
CA ASP A 289 -23.40 26.58 -6.52
C ASP A 289 -24.44 26.87 -5.42
N GLU A 290 -24.42 28.08 -4.86
CA GLU A 290 -25.31 28.52 -3.77
C GLU A 290 -26.79 28.53 -4.21
N PHE A 291 -27.08 28.88 -5.47
CA PHE A 291 -28.46 28.86 -5.96
C PHE A 291 -29.01 27.42 -6.03
N ALA A 292 -28.20 26.48 -6.56
CA ALA A 292 -28.52 25.06 -6.61
C ALA A 292 -28.64 24.44 -5.21
N GLU A 293 -27.73 24.80 -4.29
CA GLU A 293 -27.74 24.40 -2.88
C GLU A 293 -29.09 24.73 -2.21
N HIS A 294 -29.56 25.97 -2.33
CA HIS A 294 -30.82 26.40 -1.74
C HIS A 294 -32.02 25.64 -2.32
N HIS A 295 -32.01 25.32 -3.61
CA HIS A 295 -33.10 24.57 -4.25
C HIS A 295 -33.11 23.10 -3.83
N LEU A 296 -31.95 22.45 -3.75
CA LEU A 296 -31.82 21.09 -3.22
C LEU A 296 -32.28 21.02 -1.77
N ALA A 297 -31.92 22.01 -0.95
CA ALA A 297 -32.35 22.09 0.44
C ALA A 297 -33.87 22.26 0.59
N LYS A 298 -34.51 23.08 -0.26
CA LYS A 298 -35.98 23.22 -0.30
C LYS A 298 -36.69 21.94 -0.74
N ALA A 299 -36.07 21.17 -1.62
CA ALA A 299 -36.56 19.86 -2.05
C ALA A 299 -36.35 18.77 -0.97
N GLY A 300 -35.64 19.07 0.12
CA GLY A 300 -35.35 18.12 1.18
C GLY A 300 -34.27 17.09 0.80
N ILE A 301 -33.44 17.40 -0.20
CA ILE A 301 -32.36 16.52 -0.66
C ILE A 301 -31.08 16.84 0.13
N LEU A 302 -30.46 15.81 0.71
CA LEU A 302 -29.14 15.94 1.33
C LEU A 302 -28.09 16.02 0.23
N ALA A 303 -27.33 17.11 0.17
CA ALA A 303 -26.27 17.28 -0.82
C ALA A 303 -24.91 17.48 -0.15
N VAL A 304 -23.89 16.89 -0.78
CA VAL A 304 -22.48 17.00 -0.36
C VAL A 304 -21.63 17.28 -1.60
N ARG A 305 -20.66 18.19 -1.47
CA ARG A 305 -19.78 18.63 -2.57
C ARG A 305 -18.32 18.33 -2.30
N ARG A 306 -17.50 18.35 -3.36
CA ARG A 306 -16.03 18.19 -3.31
C ARG A 306 -15.58 16.89 -2.63
N LEU A 307 -16.25 15.77 -2.95
CA LEU A 307 -15.82 14.45 -2.49
C LEU A 307 -14.51 14.02 -3.16
N LYS A 308 -13.72 13.21 -2.44
CA LYS A 308 -12.55 12.55 -3.02
C LYS A 308 -12.99 11.51 -4.06
N LYS A 309 -12.13 11.23 -5.04
CA LYS A 309 -12.41 10.20 -6.05
C LYS A 309 -12.58 8.81 -5.41
N SER A 310 -11.73 8.48 -4.44
CA SER A 310 -11.80 7.23 -3.69
C SER A 310 -13.12 7.06 -2.93
N ASP A 311 -13.65 8.13 -2.35
CA ASP A 311 -14.96 8.11 -1.67
C ASP A 311 -16.10 7.85 -2.64
N MET A 312 -16.04 8.44 -3.84
CA MET A 312 -17.04 8.23 -4.88
C MET A 312 -17.03 6.78 -5.39
N GLU A 313 -15.84 6.22 -5.60
CA GLU A 313 -15.66 4.82 -6.01
C GLU A 313 -16.21 3.86 -4.94
N LYS A 314 -15.88 4.07 -3.66
CA LYS A 314 -16.42 3.26 -2.54
C LYS A 314 -17.93 3.39 -2.39
N LEU A 315 -18.49 4.59 -2.51
CA LEU A 315 -19.94 4.79 -2.49
C LEU A 315 -20.62 4.07 -3.65
N SER A 316 -20.02 4.10 -4.85
CA SER A 316 -20.54 3.42 -6.04
C SER A 316 -20.57 1.90 -5.84
N GLU A 317 -19.48 1.33 -5.34
CA GLU A 317 -19.37 -0.11 -5.07
C GLU A 317 -20.37 -0.59 -4.02
N MET A 318 -20.48 0.13 -2.90
CA MET A 318 -21.30 -0.31 -1.76
C MET A 318 -22.79 -0.05 -1.95
N THR A 319 -23.16 1.04 -2.60
CA THR A 319 -24.58 1.42 -2.80
C THR A 319 -25.15 0.93 -4.12
N GLY A 320 -24.30 0.48 -5.04
CA GLY A 320 -24.66 0.10 -6.41
C GLY A 320 -24.97 1.29 -7.33
N ALA A 321 -24.68 2.52 -6.91
CA ALA A 321 -24.90 3.72 -7.71
C ALA A 321 -23.90 3.83 -8.86
N THR A 322 -24.35 4.29 -10.03
CA THR A 322 -23.44 4.61 -11.15
C THR A 322 -22.91 6.04 -11.01
N ILE A 323 -21.59 6.23 -11.14
CA ILE A 323 -21.00 7.58 -11.17
C ILE A 323 -21.32 8.25 -12.51
N ILE A 324 -22.21 9.24 -12.48
CA ILE A 324 -22.68 9.94 -13.68
C ILE A 324 -21.75 11.09 -14.03
N SER A 325 -21.38 11.14 -15.32
CA SER A 325 -20.46 12.15 -15.88
C SER A 325 -21.13 13.22 -16.75
N SER A 326 -22.43 13.12 -16.96
CA SER A 326 -23.20 14.12 -17.68
C SER A 326 -24.55 14.32 -16.99
N PRO A 327 -24.96 15.56 -16.69
CA PRO A 327 -26.27 15.81 -16.10
C PRO A 327 -27.46 15.40 -17.00
N ASP A 328 -27.23 15.22 -18.30
CA ASP A 328 -28.26 14.71 -19.22
C ASP A 328 -28.50 13.21 -19.07
N ALA A 329 -27.55 12.47 -18.50
CA ALA A 329 -27.61 11.03 -18.32
C ALA A 329 -28.25 10.62 -16.98
N ILE A 330 -28.68 11.58 -16.15
CA ILE A 330 -29.28 11.29 -14.85
C ILE A 330 -30.59 10.53 -15.06
N SER A 331 -30.64 9.29 -14.59
CA SER A 331 -31.84 8.47 -14.60
C SER A 331 -32.08 7.81 -13.24
N GLY A 332 -33.32 7.44 -12.95
CA GLY A 332 -33.65 6.70 -11.72
C GLY A 332 -33.03 5.31 -11.65
N ALA A 333 -32.55 4.75 -12.77
CA ALA A 333 -31.89 3.44 -12.81
C ALA A 333 -30.44 3.49 -12.34
N ASP A 334 -29.82 4.67 -12.32
CA ASP A 334 -28.42 4.88 -11.94
C ASP A 334 -28.26 5.17 -10.43
N LEU A 335 -29.37 5.27 -9.70
CA LEU A 335 -29.40 5.56 -8.27
C LEU A 335 -29.01 4.33 -7.45
N GLY A 336 -28.10 4.53 -6.51
CA GLY A 336 -27.80 3.54 -5.48
C GLY A 336 -28.79 3.57 -4.34
N PHE A 337 -28.70 2.57 -3.46
CA PHE A 337 -29.56 2.44 -2.29
C PHE A 337 -28.74 2.26 -1.00
N ALA A 338 -29.14 2.97 0.04
CA ALA A 338 -28.72 2.73 1.41
C ALA A 338 -29.92 2.91 2.35
N GLY A 339 -30.08 2.04 3.35
CA GLY A 339 -31.19 2.13 4.30
C GLY A 339 -31.17 3.44 5.10
N LYS A 340 -29.98 3.97 5.42
CA LYS A 340 -29.85 5.21 6.18
C LYS A 340 -28.61 6.03 5.84
N VAL A 341 -28.81 7.32 5.58
CA VAL A 341 -27.75 8.34 5.49
C VAL A 341 -27.96 9.39 6.56
N GLU A 342 -26.96 9.64 7.40
CA GLU A 342 -27.07 10.61 8.49
C GLU A 342 -25.85 11.52 8.64
N ALA A 343 -26.09 12.78 8.94
CA ALA A 343 -25.09 13.72 9.41
C ALA A 343 -24.87 13.51 10.91
N LYS A 344 -23.74 12.92 11.27
CA LYS A 344 -23.36 12.63 12.65
C LYS A 344 -22.20 13.50 13.08
N LYS A 345 -22.28 14.01 14.30
CA LYS A 345 -21.17 14.72 14.93
C LYS A 345 -20.19 13.71 15.55
N LEU A 346 -19.08 13.48 14.87
CA LEU A 346 -18.01 12.59 15.31
C LEU A 346 -16.85 13.44 15.83
N SER A 347 -16.61 13.37 17.14
CA SER A 347 -15.56 14.13 17.86
C SER A 347 -15.55 15.64 17.57
N GLY A 348 -16.74 16.22 17.50
CA GLY A 348 -16.91 17.66 17.30
C GLY A 348 -16.96 18.12 15.84
N LYS A 349 -16.69 17.23 14.88
CA LYS A 349 -16.81 17.49 13.44
C LYS A 349 -18.08 16.84 12.89
N ASP A 350 -18.79 17.54 12.01
CA ASP A 350 -19.96 16.98 11.34
C ASP A 350 -19.50 16.17 10.12
N MET A 351 -19.89 14.89 10.10
CA MET A 351 -19.54 13.91 9.07
C MET A 351 -20.78 13.22 8.55
N ILE A 352 -20.76 12.76 7.30
CA ILE A 352 -21.85 11.96 6.74
C ILE A 352 -21.54 10.48 6.91
N VAL A 353 -22.50 9.71 7.41
CA VAL A 353 -22.42 8.26 7.55
C VAL A 353 -23.49 7.62 6.67
N VAL A 354 -23.07 6.73 5.77
CA VAL A 354 -23.93 5.96 4.87
C VAL A 354 -23.96 4.51 5.36
N SER A 355 -25.12 4.01 5.79
CA SER A 355 -25.28 2.71 6.45
C SER A 355 -26.42 1.90 5.83
N GLU A 356 -26.45 0.59 6.11
CA GLU A 356 -27.46 -0.34 5.57
C GLU A 356 -27.45 -0.40 4.03
N CYS A 357 -26.24 -0.51 3.46
CA CYS A 357 -26.04 -0.72 2.03
C CYS A 357 -26.57 -2.10 1.60
N LYS A 358 -26.98 -2.22 0.34
CA LYS A 358 -27.76 -3.37 -0.14
C LYS A 358 -26.95 -4.67 -0.27
N ASP A 359 -25.72 -4.58 -0.78
CA ASP A 359 -24.96 -5.74 -1.23
C ASP A 359 -23.90 -6.20 -0.22
N LYS A 360 -23.33 -5.26 0.55
CA LYS A 360 -22.32 -5.53 1.60
C LYS A 360 -22.51 -4.58 2.78
N GLU A 361 -22.20 -5.05 3.99
CA GLU A 361 -22.04 -4.17 5.14
C GLU A 361 -20.70 -3.43 4.99
N ALA A 362 -20.75 -2.18 4.52
CA ALA A 362 -19.59 -1.31 4.54
C ALA A 362 -19.19 -1.00 6.00
N VAL A 363 -17.89 -1.02 6.29
CA VAL A 363 -17.37 -0.73 7.64
C VAL A 363 -16.36 0.40 7.56
N SER A 364 -16.46 1.36 8.48
CA SER A 364 -15.44 2.40 8.65
C SER A 364 -14.76 2.32 10.01
N LEU A 365 -13.44 2.31 10.01
CA LEU A 365 -12.59 2.44 11.17
C LEU A 365 -12.15 3.90 11.31
N ILE A 366 -12.51 4.53 12.43
CA ILE A 366 -12.08 5.91 12.74
C ILE A 366 -10.85 5.85 13.62
N MET A 367 -9.71 6.29 13.09
CA MET A 367 -8.45 6.34 13.79
C MET A 367 -8.22 7.72 14.40
N LYS A 368 -7.90 7.73 15.70
CA LYS A 368 -7.64 8.94 16.48
C LYS A 368 -6.23 9.03 16.99
N GLY A 369 -5.82 10.25 17.34
CA GLY A 369 -4.52 10.49 17.95
C GLY A 369 -4.23 11.96 18.16
N GLY A 370 -3.26 12.22 19.03
CA GLY A 370 -2.96 13.58 19.50
C GLY A 370 -2.27 14.48 18.48
N SER A 371 -1.53 13.89 17.53
CA SER A 371 -0.83 14.64 16.47
C SER A 371 -1.13 14.04 15.09
N PRO A 372 -1.11 14.83 14.00
CA PRO A 372 -1.32 14.32 12.65
C PRO A 372 -0.40 13.15 12.31
N HIS A 373 0.90 13.26 12.64
CA HIS A 373 1.90 12.22 12.37
C HIS A 373 1.61 10.91 13.10
N THR A 374 1.22 10.98 14.38
CA THR A 374 0.87 9.79 15.16
C THR A 374 -0.34 9.08 14.55
N VAL A 375 -1.33 9.84 14.09
CA VAL A 375 -2.52 9.25 13.45
C VAL A 375 -2.18 8.63 12.12
N ASP A 376 -1.36 9.28 11.30
CA ASP A 376 -0.93 8.73 10.01
C ASP A 376 -0.19 7.40 10.19
N GLU A 377 0.69 7.30 11.19
CA GLU A 377 1.39 6.05 11.50
C GLU A 377 0.44 4.96 12.04
N THR A 378 -0.52 5.35 12.89
CA THR A 378 -1.55 4.42 13.38
C THR A 378 -2.43 3.91 12.24
N ILE A 379 -2.80 4.78 11.29
CA ILE A 379 -3.59 4.40 10.11
C ILE A 379 -2.83 3.37 9.29
N ARG A 380 -1.55 3.60 9.00
CA ARG A 380 -0.70 2.64 8.27
C ARG A 380 -0.65 1.29 8.97
N ALA A 381 -0.37 1.29 10.28
CA ALA A 381 -0.35 0.05 11.05
C ALA A 381 -1.68 -0.71 10.98
N VAL A 382 -2.81 0.01 11.03
CA VAL A 382 -4.15 -0.58 10.93
C VAL A 382 -4.46 -1.05 9.51
N GLU A 383 -4.02 -0.34 8.46
CA GLU A 383 -4.11 -0.77 7.06
C GLU A 383 -3.37 -2.09 6.86
N ASP A 384 -2.14 -2.20 7.34
CA ASP A 384 -1.32 -3.41 7.27
C ASP A 384 -1.95 -4.56 8.06
N GLY A 385 -2.51 -4.26 9.23
CA GLY A 385 -3.23 -5.23 10.06
C GLY A 385 -4.51 -5.75 9.39
N VAL A 386 -5.31 -4.86 8.78
CA VAL A 386 -6.49 -5.24 7.99
C VAL A 386 -6.08 -6.09 6.81
N PHE A 387 -5.09 -5.66 6.03
CA PHE A 387 -4.63 -6.38 4.85
C PHE A 387 -4.09 -7.77 5.22
N GLY A 388 -3.26 -7.85 6.26
CA GLY A 388 -2.69 -9.10 6.75
C GLY A 388 -3.76 -10.11 7.17
N VAL A 389 -4.80 -9.66 7.88
CA VAL A 389 -5.93 -10.53 8.26
C VAL A 389 -6.72 -10.98 7.04
N CYS A 390 -7.06 -10.08 6.11
CA CYS A 390 -7.79 -10.42 4.89
C CYS A 390 -7.03 -11.46 4.06
N VAL A 391 -5.74 -11.25 3.83
CA VAL A 391 -4.88 -12.17 3.07
C VAL A 391 -4.76 -13.54 3.75
N ALA A 392 -4.65 -13.57 5.09
CA ALA A 392 -4.62 -14.82 5.82
C ALA A 392 -5.91 -15.64 5.65
N LEU A 393 -7.06 -14.97 5.59
CA LEU A 393 -8.36 -15.60 5.35
C LEU A 393 -8.52 -16.07 3.89
N GLU A 394 -8.03 -15.29 2.92
CA GLU A 394 -8.07 -15.70 1.51
C GLU A 394 -7.27 -16.99 1.26
N ASP A 395 -6.06 -17.07 1.81
CA ASP A 395 -5.18 -18.23 1.64
C ASP A 395 -5.48 -19.36 2.64
N ASN A 396 -6.31 -19.07 3.66
CA ASN A 396 -6.63 -19.93 4.80
C ASN A 396 -5.38 -20.48 5.52
N ARG A 397 -4.25 -19.76 5.44
CA ARG A 397 -2.95 -20.24 5.93
C ARG A 397 -2.06 -19.15 6.53
N PHE A 398 -1.34 -19.51 7.59
CA PHE A 398 -0.32 -18.68 8.22
C PHE A 398 0.94 -19.49 8.55
N VAL A 399 2.02 -18.78 8.87
CA VAL A 399 3.31 -19.36 9.27
C VAL A 399 3.85 -18.68 10.55
N ALA A 400 4.84 -19.31 11.17
CA ALA A 400 5.52 -18.75 12.33
C ALA A 400 6.46 -17.60 11.91
N GLY A 401 6.38 -16.48 12.64
CA GLY A 401 7.20 -15.30 12.40
C GLY A 401 8.56 -15.35 13.11
N GLY A 402 9.10 -14.18 13.47
CA GLY A 402 10.33 -14.07 14.26
C GLY A 402 11.58 -14.67 13.61
N GLY A 403 11.60 -14.84 12.28
CA GLY A 403 12.68 -15.51 11.55
C GLY A 403 12.64 -17.04 11.57
N ALA A 404 11.63 -17.66 12.21
CA ALA A 404 11.52 -19.12 12.32
C ALA A 404 11.40 -19.79 10.94
N SER A 405 10.52 -19.25 10.09
CA SER A 405 10.29 -19.75 8.74
C SER A 405 11.57 -19.73 7.90
N GLU A 406 12.36 -18.66 8.00
CA GLU A 406 13.63 -18.49 7.28
C GLU A 406 14.71 -19.48 7.73
N ILE A 407 14.81 -19.76 9.04
CA ILE A 407 15.74 -20.77 9.55
C ILE A 407 15.35 -22.17 9.04
N GLU A 408 14.06 -22.51 9.06
CA GLU A 408 13.60 -23.81 8.57
C GLU A 408 13.80 -23.98 7.06
N LEU A 409 13.57 -22.92 6.28
CA LEU A 409 13.87 -22.89 4.84
C LEU A 409 15.35 -23.11 4.57
N SER A 410 16.22 -22.36 5.25
CA SER A 410 17.67 -22.51 5.12
C SER A 410 18.12 -23.96 5.39
N ARG A 411 17.61 -24.57 6.46
CA ARG A 411 17.93 -25.94 6.86
C ARG A 411 17.50 -26.97 5.82
N ARG A 412 16.28 -26.87 5.30
CA ARG A 412 15.75 -27.85 4.33
C ARG A 412 16.34 -27.67 2.93
N LEU A 413 16.55 -26.42 2.49
CA LEU A 413 17.14 -26.14 1.18
C LEU A 413 18.59 -26.61 1.06
N ARG A 414 19.38 -26.58 2.14
CA ARG A 414 20.73 -27.18 2.16
C ARG A 414 20.72 -28.68 1.83
N LYS A 415 19.70 -29.43 2.29
CA LYS A 415 19.53 -30.85 1.92
C LYS A 415 19.21 -31.00 0.44
N VAL A 416 18.33 -30.14 -0.08
CA VAL A 416 17.99 -30.11 -1.52
C VAL A 416 19.21 -29.83 -2.38
N GLY A 417 20.08 -28.89 -1.96
CA GLY A 417 21.34 -28.62 -2.64
C GLY A 417 22.23 -29.85 -2.75
N SER A 418 22.35 -30.62 -1.66
CA SER A 418 23.11 -31.87 -1.62
C SER A 418 22.57 -32.94 -2.57
N ASP A 419 21.26 -33.00 -2.77
CA ASP A 419 20.61 -33.95 -3.69
C ASP A 419 20.82 -33.58 -5.18
N VAL A 420 20.91 -32.28 -5.50
CA VAL A 420 21.11 -31.78 -6.88
C VAL A 420 22.57 -31.94 -7.32
N GLY A 421 23.52 -31.57 -6.47
CA GLY A 421 24.96 -31.66 -6.77
C GLY A 421 25.50 -30.64 -7.78
N GLY A 422 26.81 -30.71 -8.04
CA GLY A 422 27.51 -29.90 -9.05
C GLY A 422 27.63 -28.41 -8.70
N ARG A 423 27.79 -27.55 -9.71
CA ARG A 423 27.86 -26.08 -9.50
C ARG A 423 26.52 -25.49 -9.09
N THR A 424 25.41 -26.12 -9.48
CA THR A 424 24.06 -25.71 -9.10
C THR A 424 23.80 -25.88 -7.60
N GLN A 425 24.41 -26.90 -6.97
CA GLN A 425 24.38 -27.05 -5.50
C GLN A 425 24.88 -25.79 -4.78
N LEU A 426 26.00 -25.21 -5.22
CA LEU A 426 26.57 -24.00 -4.60
C LEU A 426 25.59 -22.84 -4.62
N ALA A 427 24.86 -22.67 -5.73
CA ALA A 427 23.82 -21.65 -5.86
C ALA A 427 22.62 -21.92 -4.94
N ILE A 428 22.18 -23.17 -4.79
CA ILE A 428 21.09 -23.54 -3.87
C ILE A 428 21.50 -23.31 -2.41
N GLU A 429 22.72 -23.67 -2.04
CA GLU A 429 23.25 -23.46 -0.68
C GLU A 429 23.42 -21.96 -0.37
N ALA A 430 23.90 -21.16 -1.32
CA ALA A 430 24.01 -19.72 -1.17
C ALA A 430 22.62 -19.06 -1.04
N TYR A 431 21.62 -19.55 -1.79
CA TYR A 431 20.23 -19.14 -1.63
C TYR A 431 19.67 -19.50 -0.26
N ALA A 432 19.96 -20.71 0.24
CA ALA A 432 19.59 -21.15 1.58
C ALA A 432 20.22 -20.25 2.67
N ASP A 433 21.44 -19.77 2.45
CA ASP A 433 22.14 -18.88 3.39
C ASP A 433 21.62 -17.44 3.34
N ALA A 434 21.08 -16.99 2.20
CA ALA A 434 20.45 -15.68 2.08
C ALA A 434 19.27 -15.51 3.05
N PHE A 435 18.49 -16.56 3.31
CA PHE A 435 17.38 -16.52 4.28
C PHE A 435 17.81 -16.11 5.69
N LEU A 436 19.04 -16.42 6.09
CA LEU A 436 19.55 -16.09 7.41
C LEU A 436 19.72 -14.58 7.62
N THR A 437 19.64 -13.78 6.56
CA THR A 437 19.69 -12.31 6.64
C THR A 437 18.55 -11.73 7.48
N VAL A 438 17.36 -12.35 7.45
CA VAL A 438 16.19 -11.87 8.19
C VAL A 438 16.40 -12.02 9.70
N PRO A 439 16.62 -13.23 10.26
CA PRO A 439 16.89 -13.38 11.70
C PRO A 439 18.17 -12.65 12.12
N ARG A 440 19.19 -12.57 11.27
CA ARG A 440 20.40 -11.78 11.54
C ARG A 440 20.08 -10.29 11.72
N THR A 441 19.26 -9.73 10.83
CA THR A 441 18.88 -8.32 10.86
C THR A 441 17.98 -8.02 12.04
N LEU A 442 17.04 -8.91 12.38
CA LEU A 442 16.21 -8.78 13.59
C LEU A 442 17.07 -8.74 14.85
N ALA A 443 18.05 -9.63 14.97
CA ALA A 443 19.00 -9.62 16.08
C ALA A 443 19.85 -8.34 16.11
N GLU A 444 20.35 -7.90 14.95
CA GLU A 444 21.14 -6.65 14.82
C GLU A 444 20.36 -5.43 15.29
N ASN A 445 19.12 -5.27 14.82
CA ASN A 445 18.27 -4.13 15.16
C ASN A 445 17.87 -4.14 16.64
N ALA A 446 17.74 -5.32 17.26
CA ALA A 446 17.51 -5.46 18.69
C ALA A 446 18.79 -5.35 19.56
N GLY A 447 19.96 -5.11 18.95
CA GLY A 447 21.23 -4.99 19.67
C GLY A 447 21.79 -6.31 20.23
N LEU A 448 21.31 -7.45 19.72
CA LEU A 448 21.73 -8.79 20.12
C LEU A 448 22.95 -9.27 19.30
N ASP A 449 23.72 -10.21 19.83
CA ASP A 449 24.81 -10.83 19.08
C ASP A 449 24.25 -11.75 17.98
N GLN A 450 24.51 -11.36 16.73
CA GLN A 450 24.00 -12.03 15.54
C GLN A 450 24.47 -13.49 15.43
N ILE A 451 25.71 -13.76 15.83
CA ILE A 451 26.34 -15.07 15.66
C ILE A 451 25.79 -16.04 16.69
N GLU A 452 25.75 -15.61 17.95
CA GLU A 452 25.17 -16.37 19.04
C GLU A 452 23.70 -16.69 18.78
N MET A 453 22.91 -15.70 18.39
CA MET A 453 21.48 -15.89 18.13
C MET A 453 21.24 -16.90 16.99
N LEU A 454 21.95 -16.77 15.86
CA LEU A 454 21.84 -17.73 14.76
C LEU A 454 22.27 -19.15 15.17
N ALA A 455 23.28 -19.28 16.03
CA ALA A 455 23.69 -20.59 16.55
C ALA A 455 22.59 -21.23 17.41
N LEU A 456 21.97 -20.45 18.31
CA LEU A 456 20.86 -20.90 19.14
C LEU A 456 19.64 -21.31 18.31
N LEU A 457 19.23 -20.51 17.34
CA LEU A 457 18.10 -20.83 16.44
C LEU A 457 18.33 -22.12 15.67
N ARG A 458 19.53 -22.29 15.09
CA ARG A 458 19.88 -23.53 14.36
C ARG A 458 19.80 -24.75 15.27
N ALA A 459 20.35 -24.67 16.49
CA ALA A 459 20.27 -25.76 17.47
C ALA A 459 18.81 -26.07 17.84
N ALA A 460 17.97 -25.06 17.99
CA ALA A 460 16.55 -25.22 18.30
C ALA A 460 15.78 -25.92 17.16
N HIS A 461 16.09 -25.59 15.89
CA HIS A 461 15.49 -26.23 14.72
C HIS A 461 16.00 -27.65 14.45
N GLU A 462 17.21 -27.99 14.90
CA GLU A 462 17.71 -29.37 14.85
C GLU A 462 16.92 -30.31 15.77
N GLN A 463 16.38 -29.80 16.88
CA GLN A 463 15.56 -30.53 17.84
C GLN A 463 14.06 -30.51 17.49
N GLU A 464 13.72 -30.48 16.19
CA GLU A 464 12.35 -30.43 15.65
C GLU A 464 11.54 -29.15 15.96
N GLY A 465 12.18 -28.10 16.47
CA GLY A 465 11.56 -26.79 16.74
C GLY A 465 11.36 -25.93 15.50
N ARG A 466 10.55 -26.37 14.52
CA ARG A 466 10.34 -25.66 13.23
C ARG A 466 9.69 -24.28 13.35
N THR A 467 9.07 -24.00 14.49
CA THR A 467 8.35 -22.76 14.84
C THR A 467 9.19 -21.84 15.74
N ASN A 468 10.43 -22.22 16.06
CA ASN A 468 11.26 -21.45 16.97
C ASN A 468 11.85 -20.21 16.28
N GLY A 469 11.47 -19.03 16.73
CA GLY A 469 11.99 -17.74 16.24
C GLY A 469 12.73 -16.98 17.32
N ILE A 470 13.22 -15.79 16.97
CA ILE A 470 13.88 -14.88 17.91
C ILE A 470 12.83 -14.16 18.74
N ASP A 471 12.83 -14.40 20.05
CA ASP A 471 12.17 -13.50 20.98
C ASP A 471 13.13 -12.38 21.39
N LEU A 472 12.68 -11.14 21.22
CA LEU A 472 13.50 -9.96 21.43
C LEU A 472 13.57 -9.57 22.91
N GLU A 473 12.61 -10.02 23.74
CA GLU A 473 12.62 -9.74 25.17
C GLU A 473 13.55 -10.67 25.93
N SER A 474 13.41 -11.99 25.73
CA SER A 474 14.27 -12.98 26.38
C SER A 474 15.63 -13.14 25.70
N ALA A 475 15.79 -12.65 24.47
CA ALA A 475 16.96 -12.91 23.61
C ALA A 475 17.24 -14.42 23.44
N THR A 476 16.20 -15.24 23.38
CA THR A 476 16.32 -16.70 23.17
C THR A 476 15.34 -17.22 22.12
N PRO A 477 15.62 -18.37 21.50
CA PRO A 477 14.64 -19.03 20.63
C PRO A 477 13.43 -19.53 21.42
N ILE A 478 12.22 -19.14 21.01
CA ILE A 478 10.95 -19.65 21.55
C ILE A 478 9.97 -20.01 20.43
N ASP A 479 8.95 -20.81 20.72
CA ASP A 479 7.90 -21.14 19.76
C ASP A 479 7.05 -19.91 19.44
N MET A 480 7.20 -19.38 18.23
CA MET A 480 6.52 -18.16 17.78
C MET A 480 5.02 -18.36 17.59
N LYS A 481 4.59 -19.58 17.28
CA LYS A 481 3.17 -19.88 17.15
C LYS A 481 2.49 -19.87 18.52
N GLU A 482 3.14 -20.40 19.56
CA GLU A 482 2.63 -20.32 20.93
C GLU A 482 2.69 -18.89 21.49
N ALA A 483 3.72 -18.13 21.13
CA ALA A 483 3.84 -16.72 21.50
C ALA A 483 2.88 -15.77 20.73
N GLY A 484 2.18 -16.28 19.70
CA GLY A 484 1.27 -15.49 18.90
C GLY A 484 1.94 -14.58 17.86
N VAL A 485 3.24 -14.76 17.60
CA VAL A 485 3.97 -14.03 16.55
C VAL A 485 3.88 -14.82 15.25
N ILE A 486 2.84 -14.51 14.48
CA ILE A 486 2.48 -15.25 13.26
C ILE A 486 2.14 -14.29 12.13
N GLU A 487 2.38 -14.73 10.90
CA GLU A 487 2.18 -13.92 9.71
C GLU A 487 1.48 -14.71 8.60
N PRO A 488 0.75 -14.04 7.69
CA PRO A 488 0.08 -14.70 6.58
C PRO A 488 1.10 -15.40 5.67
N LEU A 489 0.75 -16.59 5.18
CA LEU A 489 1.64 -17.35 4.29
C LEU A 489 2.04 -16.54 3.04
N ARG A 490 1.11 -15.75 2.49
CA ARG A 490 1.34 -14.92 1.29
C ARG A 490 2.49 -13.95 1.45
N VAL A 491 2.66 -13.33 2.63
CA VAL A 491 3.72 -12.35 2.90
C VAL A 491 5.10 -12.98 2.61
N LYS A 492 5.34 -14.19 3.12
CA LYS A 492 6.59 -14.93 2.87
C LYS A 492 6.72 -15.40 1.43
N MET A 493 5.66 -15.99 0.86
CA MET A 493 5.70 -16.50 -0.52
C MET A 493 6.01 -15.38 -1.51
N GLN A 494 5.33 -14.23 -1.37
CA GLN A 494 5.52 -13.08 -2.24
C GLN A 494 6.90 -12.46 -2.07
N ALA A 495 7.42 -12.37 -0.84
CA ALA A 495 8.74 -11.82 -0.59
C ALA A 495 9.84 -12.68 -1.23
N ILE A 496 9.72 -14.01 -1.12
CA ILE A 496 10.63 -14.97 -1.75
C ILE A 496 10.55 -14.88 -3.27
N SER A 497 9.34 -14.83 -3.82
CA SER A 497 9.14 -14.77 -5.26
C SER A 497 9.74 -13.49 -5.85
N SER A 498 9.34 -12.33 -5.31
CA SER A 498 9.76 -11.02 -5.79
C SER A 498 11.27 -10.81 -5.63
N ALA A 499 11.84 -11.23 -4.49
CA ALA A 499 13.28 -11.13 -4.27
C ALA A 499 14.10 -11.98 -5.26
N THR A 500 13.63 -13.20 -5.54
CA THR A 500 14.29 -14.10 -6.50
C THR A 500 14.19 -13.56 -7.91
N GLU A 501 13.00 -13.07 -8.31
CA GLU A 501 12.78 -12.52 -9.65
C GLU A 501 13.68 -11.32 -9.88
N ALA A 502 13.74 -10.38 -8.95
CA ALA A 502 14.64 -9.23 -9.09
C ALA A 502 16.11 -9.61 -9.12
N ALA A 503 16.57 -10.46 -8.18
CA ALA A 503 17.95 -10.91 -8.18
C ALA A 503 18.32 -11.59 -9.51
N THR A 504 17.47 -12.48 -10.01
CA THR A 504 17.71 -13.19 -11.28
C THR A 504 17.60 -12.29 -12.50
N MET A 505 16.75 -11.25 -12.50
CA MET A 505 16.71 -10.26 -13.57
C MET A 505 17.99 -9.42 -13.58
N ILE A 506 18.42 -8.92 -12.42
CA ILE A 506 19.63 -8.11 -12.28
C ILE A 506 20.88 -8.90 -12.72
N LEU A 507 21.01 -10.17 -12.31
CA LEU A 507 22.13 -11.04 -12.66
C LEU A 507 22.23 -11.36 -14.16
N ARG A 508 21.16 -11.12 -14.93
CA ARG A 508 21.12 -11.37 -16.38
C ARG A 508 21.44 -10.14 -17.21
N ILE A 509 21.68 -8.99 -16.58
CA ILE A 509 22.08 -7.76 -17.25
C ILE A 509 23.59 -7.75 -17.38
N ASP A 510 24.07 -7.94 -18.61
CA ASP A 510 25.49 -7.92 -18.99
C ASP A 510 25.95 -6.57 -19.57
N GLU A 511 25.03 -5.70 -19.98
CA GLU A 511 25.36 -4.39 -20.56
C GLU A 511 24.37 -3.31 -20.11
N ILE A 512 24.89 -2.12 -19.77
CA ILE A 512 24.09 -0.92 -19.52
C ILE A 512 24.43 0.11 -20.60
N ILE A 513 23.42 0.45 -21.40
CA ILE A 513 23.52 1.44 -22.48
C ILE A 513 22.72 2.66 -22.06
N ALA A 514 23.40 3.74 -21.64
CA ALA A 514 22.76 5.00 -21.33
C ALA A 514 22.72 5.86 -22.60
N ALA A 515 21.57 5.89 -23.28
CA ALA A 515 21.36 6.80 -24.40
C ALA A 515 21.27 8.24 -23.89
N SER A 516 22.30 9.06 -24.15
CA SER A 516 22.25 10.50 -23.87
C SER A 516 21.33 11.18 -24.87
N GLY A 517 20.03 11.23 -24.57
CA GLY A 517 19.04 11.72 -25.51
C GLY A 517 17.72 12.16 -24.89
N ALA A 518 17.70 12.55 -23.61
CA ALA A 518 16.57 13.26 -23.02
C ALA A 518 16.99 14.01 -21.76
N GLY A 519 17.15 15.34 -21.85
CA GLY A 519 16.90 16.22 -20.70
C GLY A 519 18.06 16.96 -20.02
N GLY A 520 19.21 17.18 -20.66
CA GLY A 520 20.17 18.19 -20.18
C GLY A 520 19.88 19.55 -20.83
N MET A 521 19.67 20.62 -20.06
CA MET A 521 19.71 21.98 -20.62
C MET A 521 21.04 22.18 -21.37
N PRO A 522 21.04 22.84 -22.54
CA PRO A 522 22.28 23.13 -23.25
C PRO A 522 23.23 23.87 -22.33
N SER A 523 24.52 23.53 -22.39
CA SER A 523 25.57 24.21 -21.65
C SER A 523 25.56 25.73 -21.96
N GLU A 524 26.06 26.56 -21.05
CA GLU A 524 26.12 28.02 -21.28
C GLU A 524 26.89 28.37 -22.58
N GLU A 525 27.86 27.54 -22.98
CA GLU A 525 28.57 27.68 -24.26
C GLU A 525 27.68 27.39 -25.47
N GLU A 526 26.80 26.39 -25.40
CA GLU A 526 25.82 26.08 -26.45
C GLU A 526 24.72 27.13 -26.55
N MET A 527 24.25 27.66 -25.41
CA MET A 527 23.32 28.78 -25.39
C MET A 527 23.92 30.07 -25.96
N ALA A 528 25.19 30.36 -25.66
CA ALA A 528 25.91 31.51 -26.21
C ALA A 528 26.14 31.38 -27.73
N ALA A 529 26.42 30.17 -28.22
CA ALA A 529 26.57 29.90 -29.65
C ALA A 529 25.24 30.06 -30.41
N MET A 530 24.13 29.64 -29.81
CA MET A 530 22.79 29.81 -30.41
C MET A 530 22.35 31.28 -30.46
N GLN A 531 22.71 32.10 -29.47
CA GLN A 531 22.43 33.55 -29.48
C GLN A 531 23.27 34.32 -30.51
N ALA A 532 24.46 33.83 -30.86
CA ALA A 532 25.32 34.46 -31.87
C ALA A 532 24.89 34.17 -33.32
N MET A 533 23.95 33.23 -33.54
CA MET A 533 23.42 32.85 -34.86
C MET A 533 22.02 33.44 -35.16
N GLY A 534 21.48 34.29 -34.28
CA GLY A 534 20.18 34.97 -34.44
C GLY A 534 20.27 36.34 -35.08
#